data_AF-A0A930VBJ0-F1
#
_entry.id   AF-A0A930VBJ0-F1
#
_cell.length_a   1.000
_cell.length_b   1.000
_cell.length_c   1.000
_cell.angle_alpha   90.00
_cell.angle_beta   90.00
_cell.angle_gamma   90.00
#
_symmetry.space_group_name_H-M   'P 1'
#
loop_
_entity.id
_entity.type
_entity.pdbx_description
1 polymer ?
#
loop_
_entity_poly.entity_id
_entity_poly.type
_entity_poly.pdbx_seq_one_letter_code
_entity_poly.pdbx_strand_id
1 'polypeptide(L)'
;MSEDFVVELDELADVVGDLEACERHLALLVEDLDRQVAALHGTWRGLAADAQRLAHLDWSEGMTAMRGSLGELRAAARLAHEEYAGAAATNVAMWREVAP
;
A
#
# COMPACT_ATOMS: atom_id res chain seq x y z
N MET A 1 34.60 3.52 -9.93
CA MET A 1 33.68 2.47 -10.40
C MET A 1 33.26 1.65 -9.21
N SER A 2 32.24 2.15 -8.51
CA SER A 2 31.20 1.38 -7.85
C SER A 2 30.09 2.42 -7.71
N GLU A 3 29.07 2.34 -8.54
CA GLU A 3 27.83 3.06 -8.24
C GLU A 3 27.29 2.33 -7.02
N ASP A 4 27.48 2.96 -5.87
CA ASP A 4 27.05 2.47 -4.58
C ASP A 4 25.54 2.21 -4.69
N PHE A 5 25.15 0.94 -4.73
CA PHE A 5 23.77 0.48 -4.56
C PHE A 5 23.34 0.79 -3.12
N VAL A 6 23.21 2.07 -2.80
CA VAL A 6 22.85 2.57 -1.48
C VAL A 6 21.39 2.96 -1.56
N VAL A 7 20.55 2.09 -1.01
CA VAL A 7 19.27 2.46 -0.39
C VAL A 7 18.20 2.96 -1.38
N GLU A 8 17.77 2.12 -2.32
CA GLU A 8 16.45 2.29 -2.98
C GLU A 8 15.32 1.53 -2.23
N LEU A 9 15.66 0.81 -1.16
CA LEU A 9 14.68 0.05 -0.37
C LEU A 9 13.91 0.94 0.61
N ASP A 10 14.54 1.99 1.13
CA ASP A 10 13.86 2.95 2.00
C ASP A 10 12.90 3.81 1.19
N GLU A 11 13.30 4.25 -0.01
CA GLU A 11 12.42 4.96 -0.94
C GLU A 11 11.21 4.09 -1.37
N LEU A 12 11.43 2.80 -1.63
CA LEU A 12 10.34 1.87 -1.89
C LEU A 12 9.38 1.75 -0.68
N ALA A 13 9.91 1.70 0.54
CA ALA A 13 9.10 1.64 1.75
C ALA A 13 8.27 2.93 1.95
N ASP A 14 8.85 4.09 1.65
CA ASP A 14 8.18 5.39 1.72
C ASP A 14 7.03 5.47 0.69
N VAL A 15 7.29 5.10 -0.57
CA VAL A 15 6.25 5.08 -1.63
C VAL A 15 5.10 4.14 -1.27
N VAL A 16 5.39 2.96 -0.71
CA VAL A 16 4.36 2.04 -0.23
C VAL A 16 3.54 2.69 0.89
N GLY A 17 4.19 3.40 1.82
CA GLY A 17 3.52 4.14 2.89
C GLY A 17 2.59 5.24 2.37
N ASP A 18 3.01 5.99 1.36
CA ASP A 18 2.19 7.03 0.71
C ASP A 18 0.96 6.45 0.02
N LEU A 19 1.13 5.31 -0.69
CA LEU A 19 0.02 4.62 -1.33
C LEU A 19 -1.01 4.09 -0.32
N GLU A 20 -0.57 3.61 0.84
CA GLU A 20 -1.49 3.22 1.91
C GLU A 20 -2.24 4.43 2.50
N ALA A 21 -1.58 5.57 2.66
CA ALA A 21 -2.23 6.79 3.14
C ALA A 21 -3.31 7.25 2.16
N CYS A 22 -3.03 7.19 0.86
CA CYS A 22 -3.98 7.45 -0.21
C CYS A 22 -5.17 6.47 -0.16
N GLU A 23 -4.91 5.17 -0.01
CA GLU A 23 -5.95 4.14 0.09
C GLU A 23 -6.92 4.41 1.26
N ARG A 24 -6.37 4.67 2.46
CA ARG A 24 -7.18 4.98 3.64
C ARG A 24 -8.04 6.21 3.42
N HIS A 25 -7.51 7.24 2.76
CA HIS A 25 -8.26 8.45 2.46
C HIS A 25 -9.43 8.17 1.50
N LEU A 26 -9.17 7.41 0.43
CA LEU A 26 -10.18 7.02 -0.53
C LEU A 26 -11.29 6.16 0.09
N ALA A 27 -10.93 5.22 0.98
CA ALA A 27 -11.89 4.40 1.70
C ALA A 27 -12.84 5.24 2.56
N LEU A 28 -12.31 6.23 3.30
CA LEU A 28 -13.12 7.14 4.11
C LEU A 28 -14.08 7.98 3.26
N LEU A 29 -13.64 8.45 2.08
CA LEU A 29 -14.50 9.21 1.17
C LEU A 29 -15.67 8.37 0.67
N VAL A 30 -15.43 7.11 0.30
CA VAL A 30 -16.49 6.21 -0.16
C VAL A 30 -17.46 5.86 0.96
N GLU A 31 -16.97 5.55 2.15
CA GLU A 31 -17.82 5.28 3.30
C GLU A 31 -18.71 6.49 3.68
N ASP A 32 -18.19 7.71 3.54
CA ASP A 32 -18.99 8.92 3.73
C ASP A 32 -20.05 9.10 2.65
N LEU A 33 -19.68 8.86 1.38
CA LEU A 33 -20.61 8.85 0.25
C LEU A 33 -21.75 7.84 0.49
N ASP A 34 -21.43 6.64 0.95
CA ASP A 34 -22.42 5.60 1.22
C ASP A 34 -23.39 5.99 2.34
N ARG A 35 -22.89 6.61 3.42
CA ARG A 35 -23.75 7.14 4.49
C ARG A 35 -24.72 8.19 3.95
N GLN A 36 -24.24 9.11 3.11
CA GLN A 36 -25.10 10.13 2.49
C GLN A 36 -26.14 9.52 1.55
N VAL A 37 -25.74 8.54 0.74
CA VAL A 37 -26.63 7.82 -0.18
C VAL A 37 -27.67 6.99 0.58
N ALA A 38 -27.29 6.32 1.67
CA ALA A 38 -28.21 5.56 2.52
C ALA A 38 -29.28 6.46 3.16
N ALA A 39 -28.91 7.67 3.58
CA ALA A 39 -29.85 8.66 4.08
C ALA A 39 -30.87 9.13 3.01
N LEU A 40 -30.48 9.12 1.72
CA LEU A 40 -31.33 9.53 0.59
C LEU A 40 -32.34 8.45 0.12
N HIS A 41 -32.09 7.17 0.45
CA HIS A 41 -32.87 6.03 -0.04
C HIS A 41 -34.34 5.98 0.45
N GLY A 42 -34.75 6.84 1.38
CA GLY A 42 -36.17 7.02 1.73
C GLY A 42 -37.02 7.43 0.52
N THR A 43 -36.41 8.13 -0.44
CA THR A 43 -37.07 8.65 -1.66
C THR A 43 -36.38 8.28 -2.97
N TRP A 44 -35.12 7.83 -2.92
CA TRP A 44 -34.33 7.52 -4.11
C TRP A 44 -34.45 6.04 -4.49
N ARG A 45 -35.12 5.77 -5.62
CA ARG A 45 -35.32 4.43 -6.20
C ARG A 45 -35.18 4.48 -7.72
N GLY A 46 -34.96 3.33 -8.35
CA GLY A 46 -34.87 3.18 -9.81
C GLY A 46 -33.43 3.10 -10.32
N LEU A 47 -33.26 3.19 -11.64
CA LEU A 47 -32.01 2.90 -12.34
C LEU A 47 -30.77 3.62 -11.79
N ALA A 48 -30.91 4.86 -11.31
CA ALA A 48 -29.81 5.62 -10.73
C ALA A 48 -29.33 5.03 -9.38
N ALA A 49 -30.25 4.54 -8.55
CA ALA A 49 -29.91 3.91 -7.28
C ALA A 49 -29.21 2.56 -7.50
N ASP A 50 -29.65 1.80 -8.51
CA ASP A 50 -29.00 0.53 -8.87
C ASP A 50 -27.62 0.73 -9.49
N ALA A 51 -27.44 1.75 -10.34
CA ALA A 51 -26.14 2.12 -10.88
C ALA A 51 -25.14 2.52 -9.78
N GLN A 52 -25.58 3.29 -8.78
CA GLN A 52 -24.75 3.66 -7.63
C GLN A 52 -24.34 2.43 -6.81
N ARG A 53 -25.28 1.50 -6.57
CA ARG A 53 -25.00 0.26 -5.84
C ARG A 53 -23.95 -0.60 -6.57
N LEU A 54 -24.06 -0.70 -7.89
CA LEU A 54 -23.08 -1.41 -8.71
C LEU A 54 -21.71 -0.74 -8.67
N ALA A 55 -21.66 0.59 -8.81
CA ALA A 55 -20.42 1.35 -8.70
C ALA A 55 -19.76 1.19 -7.32
N HIS A 56 -20.55 1.19 -6.24
CA HIS A 56 -20.07 0.93 -4.89
C HIS A 56 -19.46 -0.47 -4.75
N LEU A 57 -20.12 -1.51 -5.27
CA LEU A 57 -19.62 -2.88 -5.22
C LEU A 57 -18.28 -3.02 -5.95
N ASP A 58 -18.20 -2.49 -7.18
CA ASP A 58 -16.99 -2.50 -8.00
C ASP A 58 -15.83 -1.77 -7.30
N TRP A 59 -16.13 -0.61 -6.71
CA TRP A 59 -15.15 0.15 -5.95
C TRP A 59 -14.66 -0.59 -4.70
N SER A 60 -15.56 -1.20 -3.94
CA SER A 60 -15.22 -1.96 -2.72
C SER A 60 -14.34 -3.18 -3.03
N GLU A 61 -14.62 -3.87 -4.14
CA GLU A 61 -13.80 -4.95 -4.66
C GLU A 61 -12.41 -4.44 -5.06
N GLY A 62 -12.35 -3.35 -5.83
CA GLY A 62 -11.11 -2.72 -6.26
C GLY A 62 -10.22 -2.28 -5.10
N MET A 63 -10.80 -1.63 -4.07
CA MET A 63 -10.06 -1.25 -2.86
C MET A 63 -9.52 -2.47 -2.11
N THR A 64 -10.30 -3.55 -2.03
CA THR A 64 -9.86 -4.79 -1.38
C THR A 64 -8.68 -5.42 -2.11
N ALA A 65 -8.73 -5.47 -3.44
CA ALA A 65 -7.62 -5.94 -4.26
C ALA A 65 -6.36 -5.06 -4.07
N MET A 66 -6.52 -3.73 -4.12
CA MET A 66 -5.41 -2.79 -3.93
C MET A 66 -4.74 -2.95 -2.56
N ARG A 67 -5.50 -3.08 -1.47
CA ARG A 67 -4.95 -3.35 -0.13
C ARG A 67 -4.17 -4.66 -0.08
N GLY A 68 -4.67 -5.71 -0.73
CA GLY A 68 -3.97 -6.98 -0.85
C GLY A 68 -2.60 -6.81 -1.51
N SER A 69 -2.57 -6.20 -2.69
CA SER A 69 -1.32 -5.96 -3.44
C SER A 69 -0.33 -5.06 -2.71
N LEU A 70 -0.80 -4.00 -2.03
CA LEU A 70 0.08 -3.17 -1.19
C LEU A 70 0.66 -3.95 -0.02
N GLY A 71 -0.13 -4.85 0.59
CA GLY A 71 0.35 -5.76 1.63
C GLY A 71 1.48 -6.68 1.14
N GLU A 72 1.33 -7.23 -0.07
CA GLU A 72 2.36 -8.06 -0.72
C GLU A 72 3.64 -7.26 -1.03
N LEU A 73 3.49 -6.06 -1.60
CA LEU A 73 4.61 -5.16 -1.89
C LEU A 73 5.39 -4.81 -0.62
N ARG A 74 4.69 -4.52 0.48
CA ARG A 74 5.32 -4.25 1.78
C ARG A 74 6.08 -5.46 2.32
N ALA A 75 5.50 -6.66 2.21
CA ALA A 75 6.18 -7.88 2.64
C ALA A 75 7.47 -8.11 1.84
N ALA A 76 7.41 -7.91 0.51
CA ALA A 76 8.57 -8.02 -0.36
C ALA A 76 9.64 -6.95 -0.05
N ALA A 77 9.24 -5.70 0.16
CA ALA A 77 10.15 -4.60 0.51
C ALA A 77 10.85 -4.85 1.85
N ARG A 78 10.12 -5.33 2.87
CA ARG A 78 10.72 -5.67 4.18
C ARG A 78 11.69 -6.83 4.08
N LEU A 79 11.33 -7.89 3.36
CA LEU A 79 12.22 -9.02 3.13
C LEU A 79 13.50 -8.58 2.44
N ALA A 80 13.39 -7.77 1.39
CA ALA A 80 14.56 -7.21 0.72
C ALA A 80 15.42 -6.39 1.69
N HIS A 81 14.82 -5.48 2.45
CA HIS A 81 15.54 -4.65 3.41
C HIS A 81 16.29 -5.49 4.46
N GLU A 82 15.65 -6.52 5.02
CA GLU A 82 16.26 -7.43 6.01
C GLU A 82 17.44 -8.22 5.43
N GLU A 83 17.28 -8.81 4.25
CA GLU A 83 18.33 -9.61 3.59
C GLU A 83 19.54 -8.73 3.20
N TYR A 84 19.30 -7.56 2.62
CA TYR A 84 20.37 -6.64 2.23
C TYR A 84 21.10 -6.04 3.44
N ALA A 85 20.37 -5.63 4.48
CA ALA A 85 20.97 -5.13 5.72
C ALA A 85 21.80 -6.21 6.44
N GLY A 86 21.30 -7.45 6.48
CA GLY A 86 21.99 -8.60 7.07
C GLY A 86 23.28 -8.95 6.33
N ALA A 87 23.24 -8.97 4.99
CA ALA A 87 24.42 -9.21 4.16
C ALA A 87 25.48 -8.10 4.34
N ALA A 88 25.05 -6.84 4.37
CA ALA A 88 25.96 -5.71 4.61
C ALA A 88 26.60 -5.77 6.01
N ALA A 89 25.82 -6.05 7.06
CA ALA A 89 26.32 -6.17 8.42
C ALA A 89 27.34 -7.32 8.57
N THR A 90 27.05 -8.47 7.94
CA THR A 90 27.95 -9.63 7.95
C THR A 90 29.26 -9.31 7.22
N ASN A 91 29.19 -8.66 6.06
CA ASN A 91 30.39 -8.23 5.33
C ASN A 91 31.22 -7.23 6.14
N VAL A 92 30.60 -6.22 6.77
CA VAL A 92 31.32 -5.27 7.64
C VAL A 92 31.98 -5.97 8.83
N ALA A 93 31.30 -6.94 9.45
CA ALA A 93 31.87 -7.72 10.54
C ALA A 93 33.10 -8.52 10.08
N MET A 94 33.01 -9.24 8.96
CA MET A 94 34.14 -9.98 8.38
C MET A 94 35.31 -9.05 8.04
N TRP A 95 35.04 -7.86 7.50
CA TRP A 95 36.10 -6.91 7.14
C TRP A 95 36.81 -6.33 8.38
N ARG A 96 36.11 -6.17 9.51
CA ARG A 96 36.72 -5.76 10.78
C ARG A 96 37.60 -6.85 11.40
N GLU A 97 37.33 -8.12 11.10
CA GLU A 97 38.15 -9.24 11.58
C GLU A 97 39.44 -9.42 10.77
N VAL A 98 39.46 -8.95 9.52
CA VAL A 98 40.59 -9.14 8.59
C VAL A 98 41.43 -7.86 8.41
N ALA A 99 40.91 -6.69 8.80
CA ALA A 99 41.67 -5.44 8.82
C ALA A 99 42.50 -5.30 10.12
N PRO A 100 43.82 -5.05 10.04
CA PRO A 100 44.73 -4.96 11.21
C PRO A 100 44.51 -3.72 12.08
#